data_AF-A0A4V1P0K2-F1
#
_entry.id   AF-A0A4V1P0K2-F1
#
_cell.length_a   1.000
_cell.length_b   1.000
_cell.length_c   1.000
_cell.angle_alpha   90.00
_cell.angle_beta   90.00
_cell.angle_gamma   90.00
#
_symmetry.space_group_name_H-M   'P 1'
#
loop_
_entity.id
_entity.type
_entity.pdbx_description
1 polymer ?
#
loop_
_entity_poly.entity_id
_entity_poly.type
_entity_poly.pdbx_seq_one_letter_code
_entity_poly.pdbx_strand_id
1 'polypeptide(L)'
;MFSGLMLLSVAKLTKDLAADNRCFHCCLAVLLGIVAQTWLSLLLSVGLLIFSVSDWRERSVSAGWFSGWCSLLLILFPCDWFNLCLLAALVGGLAIVSHGLGSADVILIGVFGGVLQLEIALIITFLACISATIHWLVTHPSSLPLISHLAIGYGCVQLAHGWLF
;
A
#
# COMPACT_ATOMS: atom_id res chain seq x y z
N MET A 1 -2.03 -18.97 16.63
CA MET A 1 -2.04 -20.07 15.63
C MET A 1 -2.71 -19.69 14.30
N PHE A 2 -2.64 -18.43 13.84
CA PHE A 2 -3.25 -17.98 12.57
C PHE A 2 -2.25 -17.77 11.42
N SER A 3 -0.95 -17.99 11.64
CA SER A 3 0.12 -17.60 10.71
C SER A 3 0.24 -18.50 9.47
N GLY A 4 0.12 -19.83 9.61
CA GLY A 4 0.44 -20.76 8.51
C GLY A 4 -0.58 -20.80 7.36
N LEU A 5 -1.88 -20.76 7.67
CA LEU A 5 -2.96 -20.88 6.68
C LEU A 5 -3.12 -19.61 5.84
N MET A 6 -2.94 -18.44 6.46
CA MET A 6 -2.86 -17.14 5.78
C MET A 6 -1.63 -17.06 4.87
N LEU A 7 -0.45 -17.47 5.35
CA LEU A 7 0.77 -17.56 4.52
C LEU A 7 0.60 -18.50 3.33
N LEU A 8 -0.07 -19.63 3.51
CA LEU A 8 -0.35 -20.57 2.42
C LEU A 8 -1.34 -20.01 1.39
N SER A 9 -2.36 -19.28 1.83
CA SER A 9 -3.32 -18.62 0.94
C SER A 9 -2.66 -17.49 0.13
N VAL A 10 -1.80 -16.71 0.78
CA VAL A 10 -1.01 -15.64 0.15
C VAL A 10 0.03 -16.24 -0.79
N ALA A 11 0.73 -17.31 -0.39
CA ALA A 11 1.71 -18.01 -1.22
C ALA A 11 1.08 -18.69 -2.44
N LYS A 12 -0.15 -19.21 -2.31
CA LYS A 12 -0.88 -19.79 -3.43
C LYS A 12 -1.39 -18.70 -4.38
N LEU A 13 -1.90 -17.58 -3.85
CA LEU A 13 -2.35 -16.44 -4.64
C LEU A 13 -1.18 -15.75 -5.38
N THR A 14 -0.01 -15.59 -4.74
CA THR A 14 1.20 -15.05 -5.39
C THR A 14 1.76 -15.99 -6.45
N LYS A 15 1.58 -17.31 -6.29
CA LYS A 15 1.99 -18.32 -7.28
C LYS A 15 1.09 -18.35 -8.52
N ASP A 16 -0.20 -18.03 -8.37
CA ASP A 16 -1.15 -17.97 -9.49
C ASP A 16 -1.05 -16.68 -10.32
N LEU A 17 -0.50 -15.57 -9.78
CA LEU A 17 -0.35 -14.27 -10.46
C LEU A 17 0.98 -14.09 -11.25
N ALA A 18 1.70 -15.19 -11.50
CA ALA A 18 3.14 -15.20 -11.69
C ALA A 18 3.64 -15.17 -13.16
N ALA A 19 3.64 -14.03 -13.85
CA ALA A 19 4.48 -13.82 -15.04
C ALA A 19 5.15 -12.43 -14.99
N ASP A 20 6.46 -12.40 -15.21
CA ASP A 20 7.44 -11.29 -15.13
C ASP A 20 7.90 -10.70 -13.78
N ASN A 21 7.06 -10.47 -12.76
CA ASN A 21 7.50 -9.74 -11.55
C ASN A 21 7.56 -10.54 -10.23
N ARG A 22 7.83 -11.85 -10.34
CA ARG A 22 7.73 -12.83 -9.24
C ARG A 22 8.60 -12.49 -8.01
N CYS A 23 9.86 -12.12 -8.22
CA CYS A 23 10.80 -11.91 -7.12
C CYS A 23 10.37 -10.73 -6.23
N PHE A 24 9.95 -9.62 -6.85
CA PHE A 24 9.52 -8.42 -6.15
C PHE A 24 8.31 -8.68 -5.24
N HIS A 25 7.23 -9.25 -5.78
CA HIS A 25 6.02 -9.51 -4.99
C HIS A 25 6.21 -10.59 -3.92
N CYS A 26 7.11 -11.57 -4.14
CA CYS A 26 7.49 -12.52 -3.09
C CYS A 26 8.22 -11.83 -1.94
N CYS A 27 9.22 -10.98 -2.23
CA CYS A 27 9.92 -10.20 -1.21
C CYS A 27 8.95 -9.26 -0.47
N LEU A 28 8.05 -8.60 -1.20
CA LEU A 28 7.02 -7.74 -0.61
C LEU A 28 6.07 -8.53 0.29
N ALA A 29 5.62 -9.72 -0.13
CA ALA A 29 4.76 -10.57 0.69
C ALA A 29 5.45 -11.01 1.98
N VAL A 30 6.75 -11.35 1.92
CA VAL A 30 7.55 -11.68 3.12
C VAL A 30 7.65 -10.46 4.04
N LEU A 31 8.01 -9.29 3.50
CA LEU A 31 8.09 -8.05 4.27
C LEU A 31 6.77 -7.73 4.98
N LEU A 32 5.67 -7.74 4.22
CA LEU A 32 4.33 -7.46 4.72
C LEU A 32 3.83 -8.52 5.72
N GLY A 33 4.25 -9.78 5.55
CA GLY A 33 3.97 -10.87 6.47
C GLY A 33 4.71 -10.73 7.80
N ILE A 34 5.96 -10.23 7.78
CA ILE A 34 6.75 -9.98 9.00
C ILE A 34 6.12 -8.85 9.83
N VAL A 35 5.58 -7.80 9.19
CA VAL A 35 5.01 -6.65 9.92
C VAL A 35 3.54 -6.81 10.32
N ALA A 36 2.87 -7.88 9.86
CA ALA A 36 1.46 -8.17 10.17
C ALA A 36 1.27 -8.74 11.58
N GLN A 37 1.49 -7.91 12.60
CA GLN A 37 1.45 -8.28 14.02
C GLN A 37 0.10 -8.00 14.71
N THR A 38 -0.73 -7.15 14.11
CA THR A 38 -2.04 -6.71 14.62
C THR A 38 -3.12 -6.90 13.56
N TRP A 39 -4.40 -6.86 13.95
CA TRP A 39 -5.51 -6.94 12.98
C TRP A 39 -5.46 -5.83 11.92
N LEU A 40 -5.15 -4.60 12.33
CA LEU A 40 -4.98 -3.47 11.42
C LEU A 40 -3.82 -3.71 10.45
N SER A 41 -2.64 -4.09 10.97
CA SER A 41 -1.48 -4.33 10.12
C SER A 41 -1.65 -5.53 9.19
N LEU A 42 -2.35 -6.57 9.63
CA LEU A 42 -2.70 -7.71 8.78
C LEU A 42 -3.66 -7.29 7.65
N LEU A 43 -4.72 -6.54 7.95
CA LEU A 43 -5.69 -6.12 6.93
C LEU A 43 -5.05 -5.14 5.92
N LEU A 44 -4.17 -4.26 6.40
CA LEU A 44 -3.36 -3.37 5.57
C LEU A 44 -2.40 -4.17 4.69
N SER A 45 -1.58 -5.05 5.27
CA SER A 45 -0.62 -5.89 4.54
C SER A 45 -1.28 -6.74 3.46
N VAL A 46 -2.41 -7.38 3.75
CA VAL A 46 -3.12 -8.22 2.78
C VAL A 46 -3.67 -7.38 1.63
N GLY A 47 -4.37 -6.29 1.93
CA GLY A 47 -4.93 -5.41 0.89
C GLY A 47 -3.85 -4.75 0.05
N LEU A 48 -2.80 -4.21 0.68
CA LEU A 48 -1.65 -3.63 -0.02
C LEU A 48 -0.97 -4.65 -0.93
N LEU A 49 -0.81 -5.90 -0.49
CA LEU A 49 -0.26 -6.94 -1.35
C LEU A 49 -1.16 -7.20 -2.57
N ILE A 50 -2.46 -7.42 -2.38
CA ILE A 50 -3.40 -7.70 -3.48
C ILE A 50 -3.45 -6.55 -4.49
N PHE A 51 -3.63 -5.32 -4.00
CA PHE A 51 -3.71 -4.15 -4.87
C PHE A 51 -2.35 -3.77 -5.46
N SER A 52 -1.24 -4.06 -4.78
CA SER A 52 0.09 -3.89 -5.37
C SER A 52 0.31 -4.75 -6.61
N VAL A 53 -0.21 -5.98 -6.64
CA VAL A 53 -0.05 -6.84 -7.82
C VAL A 53 -0.96 -6.37 -8.96
N SER A 54 -2.18 -5.98 -8.63
CA SER A 54 -3.13 -5.43 -9.61
C SER A 54 -2.58 -4.15 -10.26
N ASP A 55 -2.12 -3.22 -9.43
CA ASP A 55 -1.51 -1.96 -9.89
C ASP A 55 -0.20 -2.20 -10.66
N TRP A 56 0.62 -3.16 -10.24
CA TRP A 56 1.85 -3.48 -10.96
C TRP A 56 1.58 -4.08 -12.36
N ARG A 57 0.55 -4.90 -12.50
CA ARG A 57 0.23 -5.61 -13.75
C ARG A 57 -0.62 -4.77 -14.69
N GLU A 58 -1.65 -4.13 -14.17
CA GLU A 58 -2.72 -3.49 -14.94
C GLU A 58 -2.70 -1.97 -14.84
N ARG A 59 -1.79 -1.40 -14.03
CA ARG A 59 -1.70 0.05 -13.74
C ARG A 59 -3.03 0.64 -13.27
N SER A 60 -3.84 -0.22 -12.66
CA SER A 60 -5.20 0.10 -12.21
C SER A 60 -5.64 -0.93 -11.18
N VAL A 61 -6.65 -0.55 -10.40
CA VAL A 61 -7.27 -1.42 -9.39
C VAL A 61 -8.78 -1.43 -9.59
N SER A 62 -9.41 -2.56 -9.26
CA SER A 62 -10.87 -2.65 -9.31
C SER A 62 -11.49 -1.70 -8.28
N ALA A 63 -12.23 -0.70 -8.76
CA ALA A 63 -12.84 0.31 -7.91
C ALA A 63 -13.75 -0.29 -6.82
N GLY A 64 -14.54 -1.32 -7.15
CA GLY A 64 -15.44 -1.97 -6.19
C GLY A 64 -14.70 -2.69 -5.07
N TRP A 65 -13.70 -3.51 -5.41
CA TRP A 65 -12.90 -4.23 -4.42
C TRP A 65 -12.04 -3.29 -3.58
N PHE A 66 -11.41 -2.30 -4.23
CA PHE A 66 -10.55 -1.32 -3.56
C PHE A 66 -11.35 -0.43 -2.59
N SER A 67 -12.47 0.14 -3.05
CA SER A 67 -13.35 0.93 -2.18
C SER A 67 -13.92 0.11 -1.04
N GLY A 68 -14.35 -1.14 -1.30
CA GLY A 68 -14.83 -2.05 -0.26
C GLY A 68 -13.79 -2.31 0.83
N TRP A 69 -12.53 -2.54 0.45
CA TRP A 69 -11.43 -2.70 1.40
C TRP A 69 -11.11 -1.41 2.17
N CYS A 70 -11.08 -0.25 1.50
CA CYS A 70 -10.90 1.04 2.18
C CYS A 70 -12.03 1.32 3.18
N SER A 71 -13.29 1.12 2.79
CA SER A 71 -14.45 1.28 3.68
C SER A 71 -14.38 0.32 4.86
N LEU A 72 -13.96 -0.93 4.65
CA LEU A 72 -13.78 -1.91 5.71
C LEU A 72 -12.75 -1.42 6.75
N LEU A 73 -11.63 -0.85 6.31
CA LEU A 73 -10.62 -0.25 7.21
C LEU A 73 -11.23 0.89 8.05
N LEU A 74 -11.97 1.79 7.41
CA LEU A 74 -12.56 2.95 8.09
C LEU A 74 -13.69 2.58 9.07
N ILE A 75 -14.39 1.46 8.84
CA ILE A 75 -15.46 0.98 9.72
C ILE A 75 -14.88 0.20 10.92
N LEU A 76 -13.84 -0.61 10.69
CA LEU A 76 -13.32 -1.52 11.71
C LEU A 76 -12.31 -0.88 12.67
N PHE A 77 -11.67 0.22 12.27
CA PHE A 77 -10.60 0.84 13.05
C PHE A 77 -10.91 2.31 13.37
N PRO A 78 -10.42 2.83 14.52
CA PRO A 78 -10.57 4.24 14.83
C PRO A 78 -9.93 5.08 13.72
N CYS A 79 -10.69 6.04 13.21
CA CYS A 79 -10.29 6.88 12.09
C CYS A 79 -10.26 8.35 12.50
N ASP A 80 -9.14 9.01 12.24
CA ASP A 80 -9.03 10.46 12.28
C ASP A 80 -9.49 11.05 10.94
N TRP A 81 -10.75 11.50 10.91
CA TRP A 81 -11.36 12.08 9.72
C TRP A 81 -10.69 13.38 9.26
N PHE A 82 -10.08 14.14 10.18
CA PHE A 82 -9.40 15.37 9.81
C PHE A 82 -8.13 15.04 9.02
N ASN A 83 -7.30 14.12 9.52
CA ASN A 83 -6.08 13.71 8.82
C ASN A 83 -6.38 13.03 7.48
N LEU A 84 -7.43 12.20 7.42
CA LEU A 84 -7.89 11.59 6.17
C LEU A 84 -8.24 12.65 5.12
N CYS A 85 -9.11 13.59 5.48
CA CYS A 85 -9.55 14.65 4.57
C CYS A 85 -8.39 15.57 4.19
N LEU A 86 -7.51 15.91 5.14
CA LEU A 86 -6.34 16.74 4.91
C LEU A 86 -5.40 16.11 3.89
N LEU A 87 -5.03 14.84 4.08
CA LEU A 87 -4.14 14.14 3.13
C LEU A 87 -4.80 13.96 1.77
N ALA A 88 -6.07 13.56 1.74
CA ALA A 88 -6.81 13.44 0.49
C ALA A 88 -6.89 14.76 -0.28
N ALA A 89 -7.09 15.89 0.42
CA ALA A 89 -7.14 17.22 -0.19
C ALA A 89 -5.77 17.67 -0.69
N LEU A 90 -4.71 17.51 0.11
CA LEU A 90 -3.35 17.93 -0.28
C LEU A 90 -2.83 17.10 -1.46
N VAL A 91 -2.94 15.77 -1.36
CA VAL A 91 -2.48 14.86 -2.43
C VAL A 91 -3.40 14.93 -3.64
N GLY A 92 -4.71 15.09 -3.45
CA GLY A 92 -5.66 15.30 -4.55
C GLY A 92 -5.41 16.61 -5.29
N GLY A 93 -5.14 17.71 -4.57
CA GLY A 93 -4.72 18.97 -5.17
C GLY A 93 -3.43 18.82 -5.97
N LEU A 94 -2.44 18.13 -5.40
CA LEU A 94 -1.18 17.82 -6.10
C LEU A 94 -1.40 16.94 -7.34
N ALA A 95 -2.30 15.95 -7.25
CA ALA A 95 -2.65 15.07 -8.36
C ALA A 95 -3.27 15.84 -9.54
N ILE A 96 -4.15 16.80 -9.24
CA ILE A 96 -4.77 17.67 -10.26
C ILE A 96 -3.72 18.54 -10.96
N VAL A 97 -2.78 19.13 -10.20
CA VAL A 97 -1.75 20.02 -10.77
C VAL A 97 -0.69 19.25 -11.56
N SER A 98 -0.27 18.08 -11.06
CA SER A 98 0.80 17.28 -11.66
C SER A 98 0.33 16.32 -12.76
N HIS A 99 -0.98 16.02 -12.82
CA HIS A 99 -1.55 14.92 -13.62
C HIS A 99 -0.85 13.56 -13.39
N GLY A 100 -0.17 13.39 -12.26
CA GLY A 100 0.75 12.27 -12.04
C GLY A 100 0.22 11.13 -11.17
N LEU A 101 -0.91 11.33 -10.47
CA LEU A 101 -1.45 10.37 -9.50
C LEU A 101 -2.86 9.92 -9.88
N GLY A 102 -3.14 8.64 -9.67
CA GLY A 102 -4.48 8.07 -9.83
C GLY A 102 -5.37 8.38 -8.63
N SER A 103 -6.69 8.28 -8.83
CA SER A 103 -7.66 8.46 -7.73
C SER A 103 -7.46 7.42 -6.61
N ALA A 104 -7.08 6.18 -6.95
CA ALA A 104 -6.79 5.14 -5.98
C ALA A 104 -5.61 5.50 -5.06
N ASP A 105 -4.58 6.13 -5.61
CA ASP A 105 -3.40 6.59 -4.86
C ASP A 105 -3.79 7.64 -3.82
N VAL A 106 -4.55 8.66 -4.26
CA VAL A 106 -5.05 9.74 -3.40
C VAL A 106 -5.91 9.17 -2.27
N ILE A 107 -6.82 8.25 -2.60
CA ILE A 107 -7.70 7.61 -1.61
C ILE A 107 -6.88 6.78 -0.62
N LEU A 108 -5.92 5.99 -1.08
CA LEU A 108 -5.09 5.16 -0.20
C LEU A 108 -4.27 6.00 0.78
N ILE A 109 -3.65 7.07 0.30
CA ILE A 109 -2.87 7.98 1.13
C ILE A 109 -3.78 8.70 2.15
N GLY A 110 -4.99 9.07 1.75
CA GLY A 110 -6.01 9.57 2.69
C GLY A 110 -6.37 8.54 3.75
N VAL A 111 -6.64 7.28 3.37
CA VAL A 111 -6.95 6.19 4.31
C VAL A 111 -5.81 5.96 5.29
N PHE A 112 -4.54 5.99 4.83
CA PHE A 112 -3.38 5.93 5.72
C PHE A 112 -3.39 7.07 6.75
N GLY A 113 -3.67 8.30 6.33
CA GLY A 113 -3.81 9.43 7.26
C GLY A 113 -4.94 9.25 8.27
N GLY A 114 -6.00 8.53 7.91
CA GLY A 114 -7.13 8.25 8.79
C GLY A 114 -6.86 7.16 9.82
N VAL A 115 -6.27 6.03 9.41
CA VAL A 115 -6.13 4.83 10.27
C VAL A 115 -4.73 4.66 10.88
N LEU A 116 -3.75 5.43 10.44
CA LEU A 116 -2.40 5.51 11.02
C LEU A 116 -2.18 6.90 11.62
N GLN A 117 -1.09 7.06 12.38
CA GLN A 117 -0.64 8.38 12.78
C GLN A 117 -0.22 9.18 11.55
N LEU A 118 -0.55 10.48 11.53
CA LEU A 118 -0.25 11.40 10.44
C LEU A 118 1.24 11.35 10.02
N GLU A 119 2.13 11.36 11.00
CA GLU A 119 3.58 11.29 10.78
C GLU A 119 3.99 10.01 10.04
N ILE A 120 3.43 8.87 10.46
CA ILE A 120 3.68 7.57 9.84
C ILE A 120 3.17 7.57 8.39
N ALA A 121 1.96 8.06 8.14
CA ALA A 121 1.38 8.14 6.80
C ALA A 121 2.23 9.01 5.85
N LEU A 122 2.75 10.14 6.35
CA LEU A 122 3.64 11.02 5.58
C LEU A 122 4.98 10.36 5.27
N ILE A 123 5.60 9.67 6.25
CA ILE A 123 6.86 8.95 6.05
C ILE A 123 6.67 7.82 5.02
N ILE A 124 5.57 7.07 5.10
CA ILE A 124 5.24 6.02 4.13
C ILE A 124 5.11 6.62 2.73
N THR A 125 4.36 7.72 2.60
CA THR A 125 4.17 8.40 1.31
C THR A 125 5.49 8.92 0.75
N PHE A 126 6.33 9.50 1.59
CA PHE A 126 7.67 9.98 1.20
C PHE A 126 8.57 8.83 0.71
N LEU A 127 8.62 7.72 1.43
CA LEU A 127 9.38 6.54 1.02
C LEU A 127 8.85 5.94 -0.30
N ALA A 128 7.53 5.92 -0.48
CA ALA A 128 6.91 5.50 -1.73
C ALA A 128 7.32 6.41 -2.90
N CYS A 129 7.37 7.73 -2.69
CA CYS A 129 7.86 8.67 -3.70
C CYS A 129 9.34 8.45 -4.05
N ILE A 130 10.19 8.19 -3.05
CA ILE A 130 11.61 7.87 -3.29
C ILE A 130 11.73 6.58 -4.11
N SER A 131 11.06 5.50 -3.70
CA SER A 131 11.14 4.22 -4.41
C SER A 131 10.55 4.30 -5.82
N ALA A 132 9.48 5.08 -6.01
CA ALA A 132 8.89 5.36 -7.32
C ALA A 132 9.86 6.15 -8.22
N THR A 133 10.56 7.13 -7.66
CA THR A 133 11.58 7.91 -8.38
C THR A 133 12.74 7.03 -8.81
N ILE A 134 13.26 6.18 -7.91
CA ILE A 134 14.32 5.22 -8.24
C ILE A 134 13.86 4.25 -9.33
N HIS A 135 12.64 3.71 -9.22
CA HIS A 135 12.07 2.81 -10.23
C HIS A 135 11.97 3.50 -11.60
N TRP A 136 11.54 4.77 -11.63
CA TRP A 136 11.49 5.55 -12.85
C TRP A 136 12.88 5.79 -13.45
N LEU A 137 13.88 6.18 -12.64
CA LEU A 137 15.25 6.41 -13.11
C LEU A 137 15.90 5.16 -13.71
N VAL A 138 15.53 3.97 -13.24
CA VAL A 138 16.11 2.70 -13.73
C VAL A 138 15.37 2.18 -14.96
N THR A 139 14.04 2.25 -14.98
CA THR A 139 13.22 1.52 -15.98
C THR A 139 12.47 2.44 -16.95
N HIS A 140 12.42 3.75 -16.68
CA HIS A 140 11.72 4.76 -17.47
C HIS A 140 10.30 4.34 -17.92
N PRO A 141 9.44 3.86 -17.01
CA PRO A 141 8.10 3.41 -17.38
C PRO A 141 7.21 4.62 -17.67
N SER A 142 6.23 4.45 -18.56
CA SER A 142 5.23 5.48 -18.89
C SER A 142 4.27 5.79 -17.74
N SER A 143 4.11 4.86 -16.80
CA SER A 143 3.28 4.97 -15.60
C SER A 143 3.88 4.16 -14.46
N LEU A 144 3.74 4.67 -13.24
CA LEU A 144 4.32 4.07 -12.03
C LEU A 144 3.23 3.38 -11.19
N PRO A 145 3.49 2.16 -10.68
CA PRO A 145 2.57 1.48 -9.77
C PRO A 145 2.77 1.99 -8.34
N LEU A 146 2.14 3.11 -8.01
CA LEU A 146 2.36 3.77 -6.73
C LEU A 146 1.85 2.95 -5.55
N ILE A 147 0.78 2.16 -5.70
CA ILE A 147 0.27 1.31 -4.61
C ILE A 147 1.34 0.29 -4.19
N SER A 148 2.10 -0.23 -5.15
CA SER A 148 3.23 -1.12 -4.85
C SER A 148 4.33 -0.41 -4.08
N HIS A 149 4.62 0.85 -4.41
CA HIS A 149 5.60 1.67 -3.69
C HIS A 149 5.12 2.06 -2.29
N LEU A 150 3.82 2.35 -2.13
CA LEU A 150 3.17 2.55 -0.83
C LEU A 150 3.24 1.29 0.03
N ALA A 151 3.09 0.10 -0.58
CA ALA A 151 3.25 -1.17 0.12
C ALA A 151 4.69 -1.39 0.63
N ILE A 152 5.71 -1.02 -0.17
CA ILE A 152 7.12 -1.03 0.27
C ILE A 152 7.31 -0.05 1.44
N GLY A 153 6.86 1.20 1.27
CA GLY A 153 6.99 2.24 2.29
C GLY A 153 6.34 1.80 3.61
N TYR A 154 5.13 1.27 3.55
CA TYR A 154 4.42 0.70 4.69
C TYR A 154 5.22 -0.41 5.37
N GLY A 155 5.67 -1.40 4.60
CA GLY A 155 6.46 -2.52 5.12
C GLY A 155 7.76 -2.06 5.79
N CYS A 156 8.49 -1.13 5.18
CA CYS A 156 9.74 -0.59 5.72
C CYS A 156 9.51 0.19 7.02
N VAL A 157 8.50 1.05 7.06
CA VAL A 157 8.19 1.86 8.25
C VAL A 157 7.76 0.97 9.40
N GLN A 158 6.89 -0.02 9.15
CA GLN A 158 6.44 -0.92 10.22
C GLN A 158 7.53 -1.87 10.69
N LEU A 159 8.44 -2.28 9.81
CA LEU A 159 9.61 -3.03 10.22
C LEU A 159 10.51 -2.16 11.11
N ALA A 160 10.79 -0.91 10.72
CA ALA A 160 11.58 0.00 11.56
C ALA A 160 10.90 0.29 12.91
N HIS A 161 9.59 0.50 12.93
CA HIS A 161 8.83 0.76 14.16
C HIS A 161 8.79 -0.46 15.09
N GLY A 162 8.69 -1.66 14.53
CA GLY A 162 8.71 -2.92 15.29
C GLY A 162 10.09 -3.30 15.83
N TRP A 163 11.17 -2.68 15.36
CA TRP A 163 12.55 -2.90 15.86
C TRP A 163 12.97 -1.86 16.91
N LEU A 164 12.20 -0.78 17.06
CA LEU A 164 12.47 0.30 18.02
C LEU A 164 11.85 0.05 19.41
N PHE A 165 11.27 -1.13 19.62
CA PHE A 165 10.73 -1.64 20.89
C PHE A 165 11.12 -3.10 21.09
#